data_AF-A0AAV7GFC4-F1
#
_entry.id   AF-A0AAV7GFC4-F1
#
_cell.length_a   1.000
_cell.length_b   1.000
_cell.length_c   1.000
_cell.angle_alpha   90.00
_cell.angle_beta   90.00
_cell.angle_gamma   90.00
#
_symmetry.space_group_name_H-M   'P 1'
#
loop_
_entity.id
_entity.type
_entity.pdbx_description
1 polymer ?
#
loop_
_entity_poly.entity_id
_entity_poly.type
_entity_poly.pdbx_seq_one_letter_code
_entity_poly.pdbx_strand_id
1 'polypeptide(L)'
;MAEICLEIVGRESPAATITAIEPCEKNTQAARRRRMQIRRLRCIAGAESMGSPVDLSRKRQRPEISVHPRVVLFKKDYDDVKETSEQSPRYGMTSVCGLRREMEDAVSIWPDFLKNGAVKHSFFGVFDGHGCSHVAAWCKNRMHEMLEDEVDQLESGLPPSPMEWKGVMDRSFSRMDAEVVIWGGAAGERRNTTCRCELQTPKCEHVGSTAVVAVVGPEHIVVANCGDSRAVLCRQGAAIPLSIDHKPDRPDEMQRIQAAGGRVIFWDGPRVQGVLAMSRAIGDGYLKPYVTAEPEVTVTERKEEDEFLILASDGLWDVVTNETACQIVRMCLLNSRRGEVQSEVSAETCDKACSDAATLLTKMALARRSADNVSVVVVDLRMKL
;
A
#
# COMPACT_ATOMS: atom_id res chain seq x y z
N MET A 1 24.91 -11.41 55.46
CA MET A 1 25.66 -11.47 56.74
C MET A 1 25.53 -12.89 57.28
N ALA A 2 26.69 -13.53 57.49
CA ALA A 2 26.93 -14.87 58.02
C ALA A 2 26.79 -16.06 57.04
N GLU A 3 27.91 -16.34 56.38
CA GLU A 3 28.39 -17.66 55.97
C GLU A 3 28.49 -18.62 57.16
N ILE A 4 28.44 -19.93 56.92
CA ILE A 4 29.30 -20.96 57.55
C ILE A 4 29.42 -22.13 56.57
N CYS A 5 30.67 -22.36 56.14
CA CYS A 5 31.16 -23.53 55.44
C CYS A 5 31.44 -24.69 56.42
N LEU A 6 31.35 -25.93 55.93
CA LEU A 6 32.08 -27.07 56.47
C LEU A 6 32.49 -28.00 55.33
N GLU A 7 33.80 -28.01 55.05
CA GLU A 7 34.50 -28.97 54.21
C GLU A 7 34.69 -30.30 54.96
N ILE A 8 34.58 -31.44 54.25
CA ILE A 8 35.40 -32.63 54.50
C ILE A 8 35.89 -33.18 53.15
N VAL A 9 37.17 -33.54 53.18
CA VAL A 9 38.14 -33.86 52.12
C VAL A 9 38.21 -35.36 51.80
N GLY A 10 38.53 -35.67 50.53
CA GLY A 10 39.31 -36.86 50.10
C GLY A 10 38.47 -38.00 49.49
N ARG A 11 38.84 -38.64 48.37
CA ARG A 11 40.11 -38.71 47.63
C ARG A 11 39.86 -39.26 46.19
N GLU A 12 40.67 -38.75 45.27
CA GLU A 12 41.38 -39.45 44.16
C GLU A 12 40.64 -39.88 42.87
N SER A 13 41.12 -39.24 41.79
CA SER A 13 40.90 -39.43 40.34
C SER A 13 41.69 -40.65 39.79
N PRO A 14 41.62 -41.01 38.48
CA PRO A 14 42.32 -40.22 37.45
C PRO A 14 41.66 -40.13 36.04
N ALA A 15 41.89 -38.96 35.44
CA ALA A 15 42.28 -38.70 34.05
C ALA A 15 41.46 -39.25 32.86
N ALA A 16 40.88 -38.31 32.09
CA ALA A 16 40.83 -38.41 30.62
C ALA A 16 41.03 -37.02 29.99
N THR A 17 42.24 -36.86 29.46
CA THR A 17 42.82 -36.00 28.43
C THR A 17 41.98 -34.94 27.71
N ILE A 18 42.58 -33.74 27.70
CA ILE A 18 42.35 -32.54 26.88
C ILE A 18 42.64 -32.82 25.40
N THR A 19 41.73 -32.40 24.51
CA THR A 19 42.11 -31.94 23.16
C THR A 19 41.30 -30.70 22.79
N ALA A 20 41.99 -29.57 22.74
CA ALA A 20 41.56 -28.38 22.03
C ALA A 20 41.68 -28.64 20.52
N ILE A 21 40.67 -28.26 19.76
CA ILE A 21 40.77 -28.05 18.31
C ILE A 21 40.25 -26.65 18.01
N GLU A 22 41.10 -25.92 17.31
CA GLU A 22 41.03 -24.52 16.90
C GLU A 22 39.86 -24.18 15.96
N PRO A 23 39.53 -22.88 15.81
CA PRO A 23 38.31 -22.40 15.16
C PRO A 23 38.46 -22.38 13.63
N CYS A 24 37.49 -22.95 12.92
CA CYS A 24 37.45 -22.94 11.46
C CYS A 24 36.81 -21.64 10.91
N GLU A 25 37.43 -21.15 9.86
CA GLU A 25 37.49 -19.78 9.38
C GLU A 25 36.22 -19.22 8.71
N LYS A 26 36.24 -17.89 8.62
CA LYS A 26 35.30 -16.98 7.94
C LYS A 26 35.02 -17.42 6.50
N ASN A 27 33.79 -17.84 6.24
CA ASN A 27 33.35 -18.15 4.88
C ASN A 27 32.94 -16.85 4.14
N THR A 28 33.87 -16.37 3.32
CA THR A 28 33.77 -15.17 2.50
C THR A 28 32.83 -15.37 1.30
N GLN A 29 32.37 -14.25 0.74
CA GLN A 29 31.41 -14.03 -0.36
C GLN A 29 31.64 -14.79 -1.70
N ALA A 30 32.45 -15.84 -1.76
CA ALA A 30 32.90 -16.49 -2.99
C ALA A 30 32.29 -17.89 -3.28
N ALA A 31 31.47 -18.47 -2.39
CA ALA A 31 31.00 -19.87 -2.52
C ALA A 31 29.62 -20.09 -3.18
N ARG A 32 28.98 -19.05 -3.75
CA ARG A 32 27.62 -19.17 -4.35
C ARG A 32 27.52 -18.94 -5.86
N ARG A 33 28.64 -18.99 -6.59
CA ARG A 33 28.65 -18.94 -8.07
C ARG A 33 28.99 -20.30 -8.67
N ARG A 34 28.00 -20.94 -9.31
CA ARG A 34 28.00 -22.06 -10.30
C ARG A 34 26.76 -22.93 -9.99
N ARG A 35 25.82 -23.28 -10.88
CA ARG A 35 25.78 -23.46 -12.35
C ARG A 35 24.29 -23.45 -12.78
N MET A 36 23.95 -22.83 -13.90
CA MET A 36 23.21 -23.50 -14.98
C MET A 36 23.42 -22.77 -16.30
N GLN A 37 23.88 -23.53 -17.30
CA GLN A 37 24.28 -23.08 -18.63
C GLN A 37 23.07 -22.87 -19.55
N ILE A 38 23.11 -21.73 -20.26
CA ILE A 38 22.86 -21.52 -21.69
C ILE A 38 22.04 -22.61 -22.41
N ARG A 39 20.82 -22.25 -22.83
CA ARG A 39 20.25 -22.68 -24.12
C ARG A 39 19.70 -21.47 -24.87
N ARG A 40 20.40 -21.08 -25.94
CA ARG A 40 19.92 -20.20 -27.02
C ARG A 40 18.82 -20.94 -27.79
N LEU A 41 17.67 -20.31 -28.03
CA LEU A 41 16.73 -20.72 -29.07
C LEU A 41 16.69 -19.66 -30.16
N ARG A 42 16.89 -20.12 -31.40
CA ARG A 42 16.89 -19.37 -32.67
C ARG A 42 15.46 -19.05 -33.11
N CYS A 43 15.24 -17.84 -33.59
CA CYS A 43 14.15 -17.51 -34.51
C CYS A 43 14.47 -18.06 -35.90
N ILE A 44 13.47 -18.64 -36.58
CA ILE A 44 13.49 -18.91 -38.03
C ILE A 44 12.17 -18.37 -38.59
N ALA A 45 12.29 -17.63 -39.69
CA ALA A 45 11.21 -17.06 -40.50
C ALA A 45 11.13 -17.76 -41.87
N GLY A 46 9.95 -17.74 -42.48
CA GLY A 46 9.64 -18.08 -43.89
C GLY A 46 9.08 -19.49 -44.11
N ALA A 47 8.18 -19.77 -45.05
CA ALA A 47 7.42 -18.96 -46.01
C ALA A 47 6.30 -19.84 -46.66
N GLU A 48 5.50 -19.17 -47.49
CA GLU A 48 4.24 -19.44 -48.21
C GLU A 48 4.10 -20.68 -49.14
N SER A 49 2.84 -21.09 -49.43
CA SER A 49 2.18 -21.14 -50.77
C SER A 49 0.82 -21.88 -50.66
N MET A 50 -0.34 -21.27 -50.94
CA MET A 50 -1.03 -20.92 -52.21
C MET A 50 -1.86 -22.06 -52.86
N GLY A 51 -3.15 -21.78 -53.08
CA GLY A 51 -4.07 -22.60 -53.90
C GLY A 51 -5.55 -22.18 -53.80
N SER A 52 -5.97 -21.23 -54.63
CA SER A 52 -7.37 -20.85 -54.98
C SER A 52 -7.92 -21.76 -56.12
N PRO A 53 -9.02 -21.47 -56.89
CA PRO A 53 -10.15 -20.51 -56.78
C PRO A 53 -11.55 -21.13 -57.08
N VAL A 54 -12.69 -20.41 -56.90
CA VAL A 54 -13.71 -20.10 -57.95
C VAL A 54 -14.73 -19.03 -57.47
N ASP A 55 -15.25 -18.25 -58.42
CA ASP A 55 -16.09 -17.03 -58.37
C ASP A 55 -17.61 -17.30 -58.53
N LEU A 56 -18.48 -16.36 -58.10
CA LEU A 56 -19.65 -15.79 -58.83
C LEU A 56 -20.69 -15.07 -57.92
N SER A 57 -20.73 -13.74 -58.05
CA SER A 57 -21.81 -12.72 -57.94
C SER A 57 -23.27 -13.05 -57.48
N ARG A 58 -23.87 -12.18 -56.62
CA ARG A 58 -25.09 -11.34 -56.90
C ARG A 58 -25.63 -10.53 -55.68
N LYS A 59 -26.21 -9.36 -56.01
CA LYS A 59 -26.77 -8.23 -55.20
C LYS A 59 -28.00 -8.54 -54.33
N ARG A 60 -28.24 -7.77 -53.24
CA ARG A 60 -29.46 -6.93 -53.00
C ARG A 60 -29.51 -6.15 -51.65
N GLN A 61 -29.58 -4.83 -51.79
CA GLN A 61 -30.30 -3.74 -51.07
C GLN A 61 -30.65 -3.80 -49.56
N ARG A 62 -30.27 -2.72 -48.84
CA ARG A 62 -30.84 -2.24 -47.56
C ARG A 62 -31.91 -1.15 -47.82
N PRO A 63 -33.01 -1.08 -47.05
CA PRO A 63 -33.93 0.06 -47.05
C PRO A 63 -33.62 1.08 -45.94
N GLU A 64 -33.73 2.36 -46.28
CA GLU A 64 -33.76 3.52 -45.37
C GLU A 64 -35.19 3.79 -44.89
N ILE A 65 -35.38 4.10 -43.60
CA ILE A 65 -36.59 4.77 -43.09
C ILE A 65 -36.14 5.81 -42.04
N SER A 66 -36.55 7.05 -42.29
CA SER A 66 -36.33 8.24 -41.46
C SER A 66 -37.26 8.29 -40.25
N VAL A 67 -36.75 8.69 -39.08
CA VAL A 67 -37.59 9.24 -38.00
C VAL A 67 -36.84 10.38 -37.31
N HIS A 68 -37.37 11.60 -37.43
CA HIS A 68 -36.96 12.77 -36.64
C HIS A 68 -37.72 12.79 -35.31
N PRO A 69 -37.02 12.99 -34.17
CA PRO A 69 -37.65 13.59 -32.99
C PRO A 69 -37.22 15.05 -32.84
N ARG A 70 -38.22 15.92 -32.68
CA ARG A 70 -38.12 17.32 -32.26
C ARG A 70 -37.41 17.40 -30.90
N VAL A 71 -36.34 18.18 -30.81
CA VAL A 71 -35.80 18.65 -29.52
C VAL A 71 -36.16 20.13 -29.36
N VAL A 72 -36.90 20.41 -28.30
CA VAL A 72 -37.34 21.74 -27.90
C VAL A 72 -36.16 22.47 -27.27
N LEU A 73 -35.77 23.60 -27.87
CA LEU A 73 -34.81 24.54 -27.31
C LEU A 73 -35.45 25.29 -26.15
N PHE A 74 -35.07 24.96 -24.91
CA PHE A 74 -35.23 25.86 -23.77
C PHE A 74 -33.92 26.61 -23.56
N LYS A 75 -33.89 27.88 -23.97
CA LYS A 75 -32.93 28.84 -23.42
C LYS A 75 -33.31 29.10 -21.96
N LYS A 76 -32.36 28.91 -21.05
CA LYS A 76 -32.37 29.61 -19.77
C LYS A 76 -31.15 30.51 -19.75
N ASP A 77 -31.43 31.79 -19.55
CA ASP A 77 -30.45 32.85 -19.40
C ASP A 77 -29.67 32.70 -18.09
N TYR A 78 -28.46 33.26 -18.11
CA TYR A 78 -27.37 33.25 -17.14
C TYR A 78 -27.76 33.56 -15.69
N ASP A 79 -27.17 32.81 -14.75
CA ASP A 79 -26.58 33.36 -13.52
C ASP A 79 -25.12 32.88 -13.46
N ASP A 80 -24.18 33.84 -13.50
CA ASP A 80 -22.74 33.64 -13.48
C ASP A 80 -22.29 33.32 -12.04
N VAL A 81 -22.47 32.08 -11.63
CA VAL A 81 -21.75 31.52 -10.47
C VAL A 81 -20.50 30.87 -11.04
N LYS A 82 -19.32 31.39 -10.68
CA LYS A 82 -18.06 30.67 -10.86
C LYS A 82 -18.13 29.38 -10.03
N GLU A 83 -18.66 28.31 -10.60
CA GLU A 83 -18.37 26.96 -10.16
C GLU A 83 -16.87 26.76 -10.33
N THR A 84 -16.10 26.97 -9.25
CA THR A 84 -14.82 26.30 -9.12
C THR A 84 -15.15 24.82 -9.10
N SER A 85 -15.14 24.17 -10.26
CA SER A 85 -15.40 22.73 -10.36
C SER A 85 -14.28 22.04 -9.59
N GLU A 86 -14.53 21.70 -8.32
CA GLU A 86 -13.61 20.93 -7.51
C GLU A 86 -13.48 19.54 -8.16
N GLN A 87 -12.44 19.42 -8.99
CA GLN A 87 -12.08 18.17 -9.64
C GLN A 87 -11.35 17.32 -8.60
N SER A 88 -11.67 16.03 -8.55
CA SER A 88 -10.92 15.07 -7.75
C SER A 88 -9.44 15.17 -8.08
N PRO A 89 -8.54 15.05 -7.07
CA PRO A 89 -7.10 15.11 -7.31
C PRO A 89 -6.67 14.07 -8.34
N ARG A 90 -5.71 14.48 -9.19
CA ARG A 90 -5.06 13.60 -10.14
C ARG A 90 -4.13 12.66 -9.41
N TYR A 91 -4.02 11.42 -9.87
CA TYR A 91 -3.16 10.44 -9.24
C TYR A 91 -2.56 9.45 -10.23
N GLY A 92 -1.59 8.69 -9.77
CA GLY A 92 -1.02 7.55 -10.48
C GLY A 92 -0.55 6.51 -9.47
N MET A 93 -0.54 5.25 -9.89
CA MET A 93 -0.08 4.16 -9.03
C MET A 93 0.78 3.16 -9.79
N THR A 94 1.59 2.42 -9.07
CA THR A 94 2.28 1.23 -9.56
C THR A 94 2.40 0.24 -8.43
N SER A 95 2.05 -1.02 -8.69
CA SER A 95 2.07 -2.09 -7.69
C SER A 95 2.61 -3.35 -8.37
N VAL A 96 3.72 -3.88 -7.89
CA VAL A 96 4.43 -5.01 -8.51
C VAL A 96 4.88 -6.02 -7.46
N CYS A 97 4.88 -7.30 -7.85
CA CYS A 97 5.36 -8.40 -7.01
C CYS A 97 6.88 -8.30 -6.70
N GLY A 98 7.65 -7.62 -7.56
CA GLY A 98 9.08 -7.49 -7.39
C GLY A 98 9.80 -8.84 -7.51
N LEU A 99 10.65 -9.15 -6.55
CA LEU A 99 11.41 -10.41 -6.50
C LEU A 99 10.73 -11.48 -5.62
N ARG A 100 9.61 -11.15 -4.95
CA ARG A 100 8.79 -12.11 -4.21
C ARG A 100 8.17 -13.13 -5.16
N ARG A 101 7.73 -14.26 -4.59
CA ARG A 101 6.99 -15.29 -5.33
C ARG A 101 5.51 -14.94 -5.48
N GLU A 102 4.97 -14.29 -4.47
CA GLU A 102 3.55 -13.95 -4.34
C GLU A 102 3.40 -12.44 -4.13
N MET A 103 2.26 -11.93 -4.60
CA MET A 103 1.85 -10.55 -4.41
C MET A 103 0.89 -10.48 -3.24
N GLU A 104 1.37 -9.95 -2.12
CA GLU A 104 0.65 -9.78 -0.86
C GLU A 104 0.18 -8.33 -0.66
N ASP A 105 0.88 -7.38 -1.28
CA ASP A 105 0.48 -5.97 -1.42
C ASP A 105 -0.87 -5.77 -2.12
N ALA A 106 -1.62 -4.77 -1.67
CA ALA A 106 -2.84 -4.29 -2.31
C ALA A 106 -2.96 -2.77 -2.26
N VAL A 107 -3.56 -2.19 -3.30
CA VAL A 107 -3.83 -0.75 -3.40
C VAL A 107 -5.31 -0.51 -3.70
N SER A 108 -5.90 0.51 -3.08
CA SER A 108 -7.29 0.93 -3.28
C SER A 108 -7.37 2.44 -3.47
N ILE A 109 -8.05 2.89 -4.52
CA ILE A 109 -8.22 4.32 -4.83
C ILE A 109 -9.68 4.55 -5.21
N TRP A 110 -10.33 5.49 -4.52
CA TRP A 110 -11.72 5.86 -4.75
C TRP A 110 -11.83 7.38 -4.80
N PRO A 111 -11.79 7.97 -6.01
CA PRO A 111 -12.04 9.39 -6.18
C PRO A 111 -13.49 9.69 -5.85
N ASP A 112 -13.74 10.78 -5.11
CA ASP A 112 -15.09 11.19 -4.72
C ASP A 112 -15.89 10.07 -4.01
N PHE A 113 -15.26 9.45 -3.01
CA PHE A 113 -15.81 8.24 -2.37
C PHE A 113 -16.96 8.54 -1.40
N LEU A 114 -17.09 9.78 -0.90
CA LEU A 114 -18.18 10.20 -0.03
C LEU A 114 -19.38 10.64 -0.87
N LYS A 115 -20.29 9.70 -1.19
CA LYS A 115 -21.42 9.98 -2.10
C LYS A 115 -22.39 11.05 -1.57
N ASN A 116 -22.50 11.17 -0.25
CA ASN A 116 -23.40 12.12 0.42
C ASN A 116 -22.68 13.41 0.87
N GLY A 117 -21.38 13.55 0.56
CA GLY A 117 -20.58 14.69 0.96
C GLY A 117 -20.93 15.97 0.21
N ALA A 118 -21.03 17.09 0.93
CA ALA A 118 -21.20 18.40 0.31
C ALA A 118 -19.98 18.84 -0.54
N VAL A 119 -18.79 18.32 -0.21
CA VAL A 119 -17.55 18.55 -0.94
C VAL A 119 -16.85 17.22 -1.22
N LYS A 120 -16.12 17.17 -2.33
CA LYS A 120 -15.50 15.93 -2.80
C LYS A 120 -14.31 15.53 -1.95
N HIS A 121 -14.28 14.26 -1.58
CA HIS A 121 -13.15 13.65 -0.89
C HIS A 121 -12.69 12.42 -1.66
N SER A 122 -11.38 12.28 -1.85
CA SER A 122 -10.79 11.11 -2.49
C SER A 122 -10.06 10.24 -1.49
N PHE A 123 -10.29 8.94 -1.56
CA PHE A 123 -9.65 7.94 -0.73
C PHE A 123 -8.47 7.29 -1.49
N PHE A 124 -7.36 7.11 -0.78
CA PHE A 124 -6.17 6.40 -1.25
C PHE A 124 -5.69 5.47 -0.13
N GLY A 125 -5.46 4.19 -0.43
CA GLY A 125 -4.98 3.22 0.54
C GLY A 125 -3.91 2.31 -0.05
N VAL A 126 -2.84 2.08 0.71
CA VAL A 126 -1.83 1.05 0.46
C VAL A 126 -1.82 0.09 1.64
N PHE A 127 -1.90 -1.20 1.32
CA PHE A 127 -2.03 -2.29 2.28
C PHE A 127 -0.95 -3.32 1.98
N ASP A 128 0.06 -3.38 2.84
CA ASP A 128 1.15 -4.35 2.73
C ASP A 128 0.80 -5.60 3.53
N GLY A 129 0.48 -6.69 2.83
CA GLY A 129 0.02 -7.93 3.42
C GLY A 129 1.17 -8.83 3.83
N HIS A 130 1.01 -9.54 4.95
CA HIS A 130 1.98 -10.54 5.38
C HIS A 130 1.30 -11.84 5.81
N GLY A 131 2.02 -12.95 5.65
CA GLY A 131 1.49 -14.31 5.84
C GLY A 131 0.68 -14.81 4.64
N CYS A 132 -0.16 -13.94 4.05
CA CYS A 132 -0.70 -14.03 2.69
C CYS A 132 -1.41 -12.72 2.29
N SER A 133 -1.97 -12.65 1.07
CA SER A 133 -2.65 -11.46 0.56
C SER A 133 -4.08 -11.22 1.10
N HIS A 134 -4.64 -12.12 1.90
CA HIS A 134 -6.08 -12.10 2.23
C HIS A 134 -6.50 -10.84 2.98
N VAL A 135 -5.75 -10.42 4.01
CA VAL A 135 -6.12 -9.26 4.83
C VAL A 135 -5.91 -7.95 4.05
N ALA A 136 -4.82 -7.83 3.29
CA ALA A 136 -4.59 -6.68 2.41
C ALA A 136 -5.68 -6.56 1.33
N ALA A 137 -6.09 -7.69 0.73
CA ALA A 137 -7.20 -7.73 -0.24
C ALA A 137 -8.54 -7.36 0.41
N TRP A 138 -8.78 -7.77 1.66
CA TRP A 138 -9.98 -7.39 2.41
C TRP A 138 -10.00 -5.89 2.68
N CYS A 139 -8.90 -5.33 3.18
CA CYS A 139 -8.73 -3.90 3.41
C CYS A 139 -8.96 -3.09 2.12
N LYS A 140 -8.37 -3.54 0.99
CA LYS A 140 -8.58 -2.93 -0.33
C LYS A 140 -10.06 -2.80 -0.69
N ASN A 141 -10.84 -3.85 -0.45
CA ASN A 141 -12.24 -3.91 -0.86
C ASN A 141 -13.22 -3.27 0.13
N ARG A 142 -12.86 -3.17 1.42
CA ARG A 142 -13.83 -2.79 2.48
C ARG A 142 -13.50 -1.49 3.21
N MET A 143 -12.25 -1.05 3.24
CA MET A 143 -11.83 0.07 4.10
C MET A 143 -12.50 1.40 3.71
N HIS A 144 -12.60 1.68 2.41
CA HIS A 144 -13.24 2.89 1.90
C HIS A 144 -14.75 2.90 2.16
N GLU A 145 -15.44 1.76 2.05
CA GLU A 145 -16.87 1.61 2.38
C GLU A 145 -17.09 1.82 3.89
N MET A 146 -16.25 1.25 4.74
CA MET A 146 -16.34 1.46 6.20
C MET A 146 -16.13 2.92 6.59
N LEU A 147 -15.20 3.60 5.93
CA LEU A 147 -14.96 5.03 6.16
C LEU A 147 -16.16 5.88 5.70
N GLU A 148 -16.73 5.57 4.53
CA GLU A 148 -17.95 6.22 4.05
C GLU A 148 -19.09 6.04 5.07
N ASP A 149 -19.34 4.82 5.53
CA ASP A 149 -20.35 4.52 6.55
C ASP A 149 -20.13 5.29 7.87
N GLU A 150 -18.88 5.41 8.33
CA GLU A 150 -18.53 6.13 9.57
C GLU A 150 -18.70 7.64 9.44
N VAL A 151 -18.45 8.20 8.26
CA VAL A 151 -18.68 9.62 7.96
C VAL A 151 -20.17 9.92 7.86
N ASP A 152 -20.94 9.07 7.17
CA ASP A 152 -22.39 9.25 7.01
C ASP A 152 -23.14 9.23 8.36
N GLN A 153 -22.57 8.59 9.39
CA GLN A 153 -23.12 8.56 10.75
C GLN A 153 -22.93 9.87 11.55
N LEU A 154 -22.15 10.85 11.07
CA LEU A 154 -21.85 12.08 11.83
C LEU A 154 -23.00 13.12 11.90
N GLU A 155 -24.17 12.85 11.29
CA GLU A 155 -25.42 13.64 11.34
C GLU A 155 -25.34 15.15 11.01
N SER A 156 -24.16 15.69 10.66
CA SER A 156 -23.96 17.14 10.50
C SER A 156 -24.26 17.69 9.10
N GLY A 157 -24.25 16.82 8.07
CA GLY A 157 -24.33 17.22 6.66
C GLY A 157 -23.17 18.10 6.19
N LEU A 158 -22.17 18.31 7.03
CA LEU A 158 -20.97 19.10 6.80
C LEU A 158 -19.74 18.18 6.69
N PRO A 159 -18.65 18.64 6.05
CA PRO A 159 -17.39 17.91 6.08
C PRO A 159 -16.93 17.67 7.52
N PRO A 160 -16.41 16.48 7.86
CA PRO A 160 -15.95 16.21 9.22
C PRO A 160 -14.85 17.19 9.65
N SER A 161 -14.95 17.68 10.87
CA SER A 161 -13.89 18.46 11.53
C SER A 161 -12.63 17.60 11.75
N PRO A 162 -11.47 18.23 12.00
CA PRO A 162 -10.25 17.48 12.30
C PRO A 162 -10.36 16.48 13.46
N MET A 163 -11.19 16.78 14.47
CA MET A 163 -11.41 15.87 15.60
C MET A 163 -12.32 14.71 15.22
N GLU A 164 -13.35 14.96 14.42
CA GLU A 164 -14.24 13.92 13.90
C GLU A 164 -13.51 12.97 12.97
N TRP A 165 -12.61 13.47 12.11
CA TRP A 165 -11.77 12.63 11.25
C TRP A 165 -10.94 11.61 12.03
N LYS A 166 -10.38 11.99 13.18
CA LYS A 166 -9.65 11.05 14.05
C LYS A 166 -10.57 9.94 14.53
N GLY A 167 -11.72 10.31 15.08
CA GLY A 167 -12.70 9.32 15.58
C GLY A 167 -13.25 8.42 14.47
N VAL A 168 -13.49 8.95 13.28
CA VAL A 168 -13.89 8.17 12.09
C VAL A 168 -12.83 7.14 11.75
N MET A 169 -11.56 7.55 11.62
CA MET A 169 -10.46 6.65 11.29
C MET A 169 -10.27 5.57 12.36
N ASP A 170 -10.29 5.93 13.64
CA ASP A 170 -10.14 4.98 14.76
C ASP A 170 -11.25 3.91 14.74
N ARG A 171 -12.51 4.32 14.51
CA ARG A 171 -13.65 3.41 14.42
C ARG A 171 -13.57 2.54 13.17
N SER A 172 -13.20 3.09 12.02
CA SER A 172 -13.06 2.32 10.77
C SER A 172 -11.97 1.24 10.88
N PHE A 173 -10.80 1.57 11.44
CA PHE A 173 -9.72 0.58 11.63
C PHE A 173 -10.12 -0.49 12.65
N SER A 174 -10.77 -0.10 13.75
CA SER A 174 -11.29 -1.04 14.76
C SER A 174 -12.34 -1.99 14.17
N ARG A 175 -13.28 -1.46 13.36
CA ARG A 175 -14.30 -2.26 12.65
C ARG A 175 -13.66 -3.21 11.62
N MET A 176 -12.67 -2.74 10.88
CA MET A 176 -11.94 -3.56 9.91
C MET A 176 -11.23 -4.74 10.60
N ASP A 177 -10.50 -4.49 11.68
CA ASP A 177 -9.81 -5.53 12.44
C ASP A 177 -10.80 -6.55 13.02
N ALA A 178 -11.92 -6.09 13.58
CA ALA A 178 -12.97 -6.96 14.07
C ALA A 178 -13.59 -7.84 12.97
N GLU A 179 -13.88 -7.27 11.78
CA GLU A 179 -14.43 -8.01 10.65
C GLU A 179 -13.44 -9.09 10.16
N VAL A 180 -12.14 -8.76 10.06
CA VAL A 180 -11.09 -9.69 9.65
C VAL A 180 -10.90 -10.83 10.67
N VAL A 181 -10.89 -10.51 11.97
CA VAL A 181 -10.76 -11.52 13.04
C VAL A 181 -11.98 -12.45 13.10
N ILE A 182 -13.20 -11.90 12.98
CA ILE A 182 -14.45 -12.70 12.97
C ILE A 182 -14.56 -13.56 11.70
N TRP A 183 -14.15 -13.03 10.55
CA TRP A 183 -14.08 -13.81 9.31
C TRP A 183 -13.14 -15.01 9.43
N GLY A 184 -12.06 -14.88 10.22
CA GLY A 184 -11.21 -16.00 10.63
C GLY A 184 -11.91 -17.05 11.51
N GLY A 185 -12.97 -16.67 12.24
CA GLY A 185 -13.69 -17.53 13.19
C GLY A 185 -14.93 -18.25 12.67
N ALA A 186 -15.75 -17.64 11.78
CA ALA A 186 -17.17 -18.03 11.68
C ALA A 186 -17.76 -18.40 10.29
N ALA A 187 -17.09 -18.27 9.14
CA ALA A 187 -17.77 -18.48 7.84
C ALA A 187 -17.18 -19.59 6.96
N GLY A 188 -18.01 -20.58 6.64
CA GLY A 188 -17.73 -21.72 5.75
C GLY A 188 -17.93 -21.45 4.26
N GLU A 189 -17.90 -20.20 3.80
CA GLU A 189 -18.04 -19.88 2.38
C GLU A 189 -16.67 -19.76 1.70
N ARG A 190 -16.37 -20.75 0.84
CA ARG A 190 -15.21 -20.76 -0.04
C ARG A 190 -15.34 -19.66 -1.10
N ARG A 191 -14.84 -18.46 -0.81
CA ARG A 191 -14.49 -17.51 -1.88
C ARG A 191 -13.14 -17.91 -2.44
N ASN A 192 -13.07 -18.07 -3.76
CA ASN A 192 -11.91 -18.52 -4.51
C ASN A 192 -10.84 -17.42 -4.52
N THR A 193 -10.15 -17.23 -3.39
CA THR A 193 -9.00 -16.33 -3.34
C THR A 193 -7.87 -16.98 -4.14
N THR A 194 -7.37 -16.27 -5.15
CA THR A 194 -6.29 -16.74 -6.03
C THR A 194 -4.92 -16.58 -5.37
N CYS A 195 -4.83 -16.81 -4.05
CA CYS A 195 -3.55 -16.86 -3.36
C CYS A 195 -2.98 -18.28 -3.48
N ARG A 196 -1.69 -18.43 -3.76
CA ARG A 196 -1.00 -19.73 -3.79
C ARG A 196 -0.61 -20.25 -2.41
N CYS A 197 -1.00 -19.56 -1.33
CA CYS A 197 -0.74 -20.06 0.02
C CYS A 197 -1.46 -21.39 0.23
N GLU A 198 -0.84 -22.31 0.98
CA GLU A 198 -1.43 -23.59 1.38
C GLU A 198 -2.69 -23.40 2.26
N LEU A 199 -2.86 -22.18 2.78
CA LEU A 199 -4.02 -21.70 3.51
C LEU A 199 -5.16 -21.36 2.53
N GLN A 200 -5.79 -22.38 1.95
CA GLN A 200 -7.03 -22.24 1.16
C GLN A 200 -8.24 -21.80 2.01
N THR A 201 -8.01 -21.47 3.27
CA THR A 201 -8.99 -20.90 4.18
C THR A 201 -8.47 -19.58 4.73
N PRO A 202 -9.30 -18.54 4.82
CA PRO A 202 -8.96 -17.26 5.45
C PRO A 202 -8.72 -17.36 6.98
N LYS A 203 -8.83 -18.56 7.53
CA LYS A 203 -8.62 -18.92 8.94
C LYS A 203 -7.14 -18.98 9.29
N CYS A 204 -6.43 -17.89 9.11
CA CYS A 204 -5.06 -17.80 9.59
C CYS A 204 -4.94 -16.59 10.50
N GLU A 205 -4.94 -16.84 11.80
CA GLU A 205 -4.64 -15.82 12.82
C GLU A 205 -3.28 -15.16 12.59
N HIS A 206 -2.40 -15.79 11.79
CA HIS A 206 -1.07 -15.29 11.42
C HIS A 206 -1.03 -14.42 10.16
N VAL A 207 -2.18 -14.11 9.57
CA VAL A 207 -2.25 -13.20 8.43
C VAL A 207 -2.63 -11.81 8.93
N GLY A 208 -1.93 -10.82 8.42
CA GLY A 208 -2.22 -9.43 8.70
C GLY A 208 -1.89 -8.54 7.52
N SER A 209 -2.10 -7.26 7.71
CA SER A 209 -1.73 -6.23 6.75
C SER A 209 -1.41 -4.94 7.48
N THR A 210 -0.41 -4.21 7.00
CA THR A 210 -0.34 -2.78 7.25
C THR A 210 -1.52 -2.08 6.58
N ALA A 211 -1.81 -0.87 7.02
CA ALA A 211 -2.72 0.03 6.31
C ALA A 211 -2.24 1.47 6.47
N VAL A 212 -1.85 2.10 5.35
CA VAL A 212 -1.73 3.55 5.27
C VAL A 212 -2.83 4.07 4.36
N VAL A 213 -3.70 4.90 4.93
CA VAL A 213 -4.87 5.48 4.26
C VAL A 213 -4.74 6.99 4.26
N ALA A 214 -5.02 7.62 3.12
CA ALA A 214 -5.18 9.05 2.99
C ALA A 214 -6.57 9.41 2.44
N VAL A 215 -7.24 10.35 3.10
CA VAL A 215 -8.41 11.05 2.56
C VAL A 215 -7.99 12.47 2.20
N VAL A 216 -8.11 12.81 0.92
CA VAL A 216 -7.77 14.12 0.38
C VAL A 216 -9.06 14.86 0.07
N GLY A 217 -9.34 15.89 0.88
CA GLY A 217 -10.44 16.83 0.65
C GLY A 217 -9.94 18.19 0.12
N PRO A 218 -10.83 19.18 0.01
CA PRO A 218 -10.47 20.52 -0.44
C PRO A 218 -9.53 21.23 0.56
N GLU A 219 -9.81 21.13 1.86
CA GLU A 219 -9.09 21.85 2.90
C GLU A 219 -8.06 21.01 3.66
N HIS A 220 -8.25 19.69 3.72
CA HIS A 220 -7.46 18.82 4.58
C HIS A 220 -6.97 17.56 3.87
N ILE A 221 -5.80 17.09 4.30
CA ILE A 221 -5.26 15.75 4.03
C ILE A 221 -5.28 15.01 5.37
N VAL A 222 -6.09 13.97 5.44
CA VAL A 222 -6.20 13.10 6.61
C VAL A 222 -5.44 11.82 6.32
N VAL A 223 -4.43 11.49 7.12
CA VAL A 223 -3.67 10.25 7.01
C VAL A 223 -3.88 9.42 8.26
N ALA A 224 -4.29 8.17 8.10
CA ALA A 224 -4.32 7.16 9.16
C ALA A 224 -3.32 6.06 8.81
N ASN A 225 -2.39 5.79 9.72
CA ASN A 225 -1.36 4.76 9.54
C ASN A 225 -1.46 3.68 10.61
N CYS A 226 -1.43 2.42 10.21
CA CYS A 226 -1.28 1.25 11.06
C CYS A 226 -0.28 0.28 10.44
N GLY A 227 1.00 0.47 10.74
CA GLY A 227 2.09 -0.39 10.25
C GLY A 227 3.31 0.44 9.88
N ASP A 228 4.13 -0.08 8.98
CA ASP A 228 5.36 0.53 8.46
C ASP A 228 5.31 0.86 6.96
N SER A 229 4.14 0.73 6.33
CA SER A 229 3.82 1.55 5.17
C SER A 229 3.84 3.04 5.56
N ARG A 230 4.06 3.94 4.59
CA ARG A 230 4.25 5.37 4.89
C ARG A 230 3.59 6.31 3.89
N ALA A 231 3.10 7.43 4.41
CA ALA A 231 2.63 8.57 3.64
C ALA A 231 3.58 9.77 3.80
N VAL A 232 3.98 10.38 2.69
CA VAL A 232 4.91 11.52 2.64
C VAL A 232 4.34 12.63 1.75
N LEU A 233 4.14 13.81 2.34
CA LEU A 233 3.75 15.03 1.64
C LEU A 233 4.98 15.75 1.12
N CYS A 234 4.91 16.28 -0.09
CA CYS A 234 5.87 17.26 -0.59
C CYS A 234 5.27 18.66 -0.54
N ARG A 235 5.89 19.55 0.24
CA ARG A 235 5.51 20.96 0.36
C ARG A 235 6.74 21.83 0.11
N GLN A 236 6.68 22.72 -0.88
CA GLN A 236 7.82 23.56 -1.29
C GLN A 236 9.12 22.76 -1.53
N GLY A 237 9.01 21.56 -2.11
CA GLY A 237 10.13 20.65 -2.34
C GLY A 237 10.67 19.91 -1.10
N ALA A 238 10.15 20.18 0.10
CA ALA A 238 10.52 19.47 1.32
C ALA A 238 9.65 18.23 1.52
N ALA A 239 10.27 17.11 1.91
CA ALA A 239 9.58 15.88 2.26
C ALA A 239 9.11 15.94 3.72
N ILE A 240 7.79 15.86 3.92
CA ILE A 240 7.14 15.93 5.23
C ILE A 240 6.39 14.60 5.44
N PRO A 241 6.92 13.67 6.26
CA PRO A 241 6.20 12.46 6.58
C PRO A 241 4.91 12.80 7.35
N LEU A 242 3.77 12.30 6.86
CA LEU A 242 2.47 12.45 7.52
C LEU A 242 2.11 11.24 8.39
N SER A 243 2.93 10.19 8.33
CA SER A 243 2.87 9.03 9.21
C SER A 243 4.26 8.69 9.75
N ILE A 244 4.29 8.03 10.90
CA ILE A 244 5.50 7.48 11.51
C ILE A 244 5.33 5.96 11.55
N ASP A 245 6.33 5.23 11.09
CA ASP A 245 6.29 3.77 11.07
C ASP A 245 6.13 3.21 12.49
N HIS A 246 5.23 2.24 12.64
CA HIS A 246 5.03 1.51 13.89
C HIS A 246 6.08 0.41 14.03
N LYS A 247 7.35 0.77 14.24
CA LYS A 247 8.44 -0.19 14.46
C LYS A 247 8.53 -0.62 15.94
N PRO A 248 8.81 -1.90 16.26
CA PRO A 248 8.81 -2.39 17.64
C PRO A 248 9.87 -1.77 18.56
N ASP A 249 10.92 -1.17 18.00
CA ASP A 249 11.97 -0.45 18.73
C ASP A 249 11.66 1.04 18.95
N ARG A 250 10.53 1.56 18.42
CA ARG A 250 10.05 2.91 18.74
C ARG A 250 9.78 2.96 20.26
N PRO A 251 10.31 3.96 21.01
CA PRO A 251 10.31 3.90 22.47
C PRO A 251 8.93 3.70 23.13
N ASP A 252 7.91 4.35 22.59
CA ASP A 252 6.52 4.24 23.03
C ASP A 252 5.90 2.87 22.69
N GLU A 253 6.13 2.36 21.47
CA GLU A 253 5.64 1.03 21.07
C GLU A 253 6.34 -0.09 21.85
N MET A 254 7.65 0.01 22.06
CA MET A 254 8.40 -0.94 22.89
C MET A 254 7.86 -0.96 24.32
N GLN A 255 7.61 0.22 24.90
CA GLN A 255 7.02 0.33 26.24
C GLN A 255 5.62 -0.27 26.28
N ARG A 256 4.77 0.02 25.28
CA ARG A 256 3.41 -0.54 25.17
C ARG A 256 3.43 -2.07 25.11
N ILE A 257 4.30 -2.64 24.26
CA ILE A 257 4.46 -4.09 24.10
C ILE A 257 4.90 -4.73 25.43
N GLN A 258 5.92 -4.16 26.08
CA GLN A 258 6.45 -4.67 27.35
C GLN A 258 5.43 -4.56 28.49
N ALA A 259 4.69 -3.45 28.57
CA ALA A 259 3.63 -3.24 29.56
C ALA A 259 2.49 -4.27 29.42
N ALA A 260 2.22 -4.73 28.20
CA ALA A 260 1.28 -5.81 27.93
C ALA A 260 1.83 -7.22 28.23
N GLY A 261 3.08 -7.35 28.71
CA GLY A 261 3.76 -8.63 28.96
C GLY A 261 4.47 -9.23 27.74
N GLY A 262 4.54 -8.46 26.64
CA GLY A 262 5.20 -8.86 25.41
C GLY A 262 6.71 -8.64 25.42
N ARG A 263 7.39 -9.06 24.36
CA ARG A 263 8.83 -8.86 24.18
C ARG A 263 9.12 -8.31 22.79
N VAL A 264 10.11 -7.43 22.72
CA VAL A 264 10.76 -7.02 21.47
C VAL A 264 12.09 -7.76 21.40
N ILE A 265 12.26 -8.56 20.36
CA ILE A 265 13.44 -9.42 20.16
C ILE A 265 14.14 -8.94 18.89
N PHE A 266 15.45 -8.70 18.99
CA PHE A 266 16.28 -8.29 17.86
C PHE A 266 16.73 -9.53 17.08
N TRP A 267 15.97 -9.89 16.04
CA TRP A 267 16.21 -11.02 15.16
C TRP A 267 16.00 -10.58 13.72
N ASP A 268 17.08 -10.23 13.02
CA ASP A 268 17.03 -9.58 11.70
C ASP A 268 16.11 -8.35 11.73
N GLY A 269 16.45 -7.42 12.64
CA GLY A 269 15.63 -6.28 13.02
C GLY A 269 14.83 -6.50 14.31
N PRO A 270 14.24 -5.43 14.87
CA PRO A 270 13.38 -5.51 16.06
C PRO A 270 12.03 -6.14 15.69
N ARG A 271 11.63 -7.18 16.43
CA ARG A 271 10.39 -7.93 16.16
C ARG A 271 9.57 -8.16 17.41
N VAL A 272 8.25 -8.02 17.30
CA VAL A 272 7.30 -8.39 18.36
C VAL A 272 7.30 -9.91 18.52
N GLN A 273 7.59 -10.39 19.72
CA GLN A 273 7.78 -11.80 20.05
C GLN A 273 8.81 -12.53 19.15
N GLY A 274 9.72 -11.79 18.51
CA GLY A 274 10.67 -12.34 17.53
C GLY A 274 10.08 -12.70 16.17
N VAL A 275 8.81 -12.35 15.92
CA VAL A 275 8.08 -12.74 14.70
C VAL A 275 7.87 -11.55 13.76
N LEU A 276 7.09 -10.54 14.19
CA LEU A 276 6.62 -9.48 13.31
C LEU A 276 7.47 -8.20 13.42
N ALA A 277 7.90 -7.64 12.29
CA ALA A 277 8.80 -6.47 12.23
C ALA A 277 8.10 -5.11 12.42
N MET A 278 6.80 -5.13 12.65
CA MET A 278 5.95 -3.98 12.96
C MET A 278 5.16 -4.26 14.25
N SER A 279 4.80 -3.19 14.94
CA SER A 279 4.15 -3.21 16.25
C SER A 279 2.64 -2.99 16.18
N ARG A 280 2.12 -2.57 15.03
CA ARG A 280 0.69 -2.42 14.76
C ARG A 280 0.36 -2.92 13.36
N ALA A 281 -0.77 -3.61 13.22
CA ALA A 281 -1.29 -4.16 11.97
C ALA A 281 -2.77 -4.52 12.13
N ILE A 282 -3.49 -4.58 11.01
CA ILE A 282 -4.83 -5.15 10.94
C ILE A 282 -4.69 -6.67 10.82
N GLY A 283 -5.47 -7.44 11.59
CA GLY A 283 -5.34 -8.90 11.67
C GLY A 283 -4.37 -9.32 12.78
N ASP A 284 -3.48 -10.27 12.50
CA ASP A 284 -2.48 -10.80 13.44
C ASP A 284 -3.06 -11.22 14.81
N GLY A 285 -4.21 -11.90 14.78
CA GLY A 285 -4.94 -12.29 16.00
C GLY A 285 -4.07 -13.00 17.05
N TYR A 286 -3.13 -13.83 16.61
CA TYR A 286 -2.21 -14.57 17.48
C TYR A 286 -1.20 -13.69 18.25
N LEU A 287 -0.94 -12.46 17.80
CA LEU A 287 -0.03 -11.51 18.46
C LEU A 287 -0.77 -10.44 19.25
N LYS A 288 -2.10 -10.44 19.27
CA LYS A 288 -2.86 -9.57 20.17
C LYS A 288 -2.64 -10.02 21.63
N PRO A 289 -2.46 -9.10 22.60
CA PRO A 289 -2.62 -7.64 22.47
C PRO A 289 -1.33 -6.87 22.14
N TYR A 290 -0.21 -7.55 21.83
CA TYR A 290 1.08 -6.89 21.57
C TYR A 290 1.07 -6.11 20.26
N VAL A 291 0.47 -6.69 19.22
CA VAL A 291 0.18 -6.01 17.95
C VAL A 291 -1.27 -5.52 17.98
N THR A 292 -1.48 -4.21 17.79
CA THR A 292 -2.82 -3.59 17.78
C THR A 292 -3.17 -3.09 16.39
N ALA A 293 -4.46 -2.90 16.10
CA ALA A 293 -4.94 -2.29 14.87
C ALA A 293 -5.24 -0.78 15.03
N GLU A 294 -4.78 -0.17 16.12
CA GLU A 294 -5.03 1.24 16.44
C GLU A 294 -4.17 2.15 15.55
N PRO A 295 -4.78 2.96 14.66
CA PRO A 295 -4.01 3.82 13.78
C PRO A 295 -3.48 5.05 14.52
N GLU A 296 -2.44 5.66 13.97
CA GLU A 296 -2.10 7.05 14.26
C GLU A 296 -2.66 7.94 13.15
N VAL A 297 -3.44 8.96 13.54
CA VAL A 297 -4.17 9.82 12.60
C VAL A 297 -3.62 11.25 12.62
N THR A 298 -3.12 11.67 11.47
CA THR A 298 -2.64 13.03 11.19
C THR A 298 -3.65 13.77 10.31
N VAL A 299 -4.14 14.92 10.78
CA VAL A 299 -4.97 15.83 9.96
C VAL A 299 -4.15 17.05 9.62
N THR A 300 -3.87 17.24 8.33
CA THR A 300 -3.01 18.32 7.82
C THR A 300 -3.82 19.28 6.98
N GLU A 301 -3.80 20.57 7.33
CA GLU A 301 -4.36 21.63 6.49
C GLU A 301 -3.57 21.73 5.17
N ARG A 302 -4.31 21.77 4.06
CA ARG A 302 -3.76 21.96 2.73
C ARG A 302 -3.30 23.39 2.55
N LYS A 303 -2.19 23.55 1.85
CA LYS A 303 -1.64 24.85 1.47
C LYS A 303 -1.40 24.90 -0.02
N GLU A 304 -1.35 26.11 -0.58
CA GLU A 304 -1.10 26.30 -2.01
C GLU A 304 0.24 25.72 -2.46
N GLU A 305 1.19 25.58 -1.53
CA GLU A 305 2.52 25.06 -1.82
C GLU A 305 2.65 23.54 -1.69
N ASP A 306 1.54 22.84 -1.43
CA ASP A 306 1.47 21.39 -1.50
C ASP A 306 1.59 20.92 -2.95
N GLU A 307 2.65 20.17 -3.23
CA GLU A 307 2.94 19.70 -4.58
C GLU A 307 2.28 18.33 -4.84
N PHE A 308 2.51 17.36 -3.97
CA PHE A 308 1.98 16.00 -4.12
C PHE A 308 2.07 15.21 -2.81
N LEU A 309 1.31 14.11 -2.73
CA LEU A 309 1.37 13.12 -1.68
C LEU A 309 1.86 11.78 -2.25
N ILE A 310 2.70 11.07 -1.50
CA ILE A 310 3.15 9.70 -1.82
C ILE A 310 2.65 8.77 -0.72
N LEU A 311 2.01 7.66 -1.08
CA LEU A 311 1.77 6.52 -0.18
C LEU A 311 2.50 5.32 -0.75
N ALA A 312 3.22 4.55 0.07
CA ALA A 312 3.84 3.32 -0.38
C ALA A 312 4.07 2.29 0.74
N SER A 313 4.21 1.03 0.35
CA SER A 313 4.69 -0.08 1.19
C SER A 313 6.18 0.05 1.50
N ASP A 314 6.65 -0.75 2.47
CA ASP A 314 8.05 -0.72 2.90
C ASP A 314 9.02 -1.16 1.78
N GLY A 315 8.54 -1.93 0.80
CA GLY A 315 9.29 -2.30 -0.40
C GLY A 315 9.83 -1.11 -1.19
N LEU A 316 9.24 0.09 -1.05
CA LEU A 316 9.85 1.35 -1.46
C LEU A 316 10.76 1.93 -0.37
N TRP A 317 10.22 2.14 0.83
CA TRP A 317 10.83 2.95 1.89
C TRP A 317 12.09 2.35 2.51
N ASP A 318 12.26 1.04 2.45
CA ASP A 318 13.46 0.34 2.92
C ASP A 318 14.70 0.68 2.09
N VAL A 319 14.51 1.08 0.82
CA VAL A 319 15.62 1.34 -0.10
C VAL A 319 15.61 2.75 -0.70
N VAL A 320 14.52 3.51 -0.57
CA VAL A 320 14.39 4.90 -1.05
C VAL A 320 14.00 5.82 0.10
N THR A 321 14.81 6.86 0.33
CA THR A 321 14.50 7.87 1.35
C THR A 321 13.36 8.78 0.92
N ASN A 322 12.67 9.41 1.89
CA ASN A 322 11.59 10.37 1.65
C ASN A 322 12.03 11.48 0.68
N GLU A 323 13.23 12.05 0.88
CA GLU A 323 13.77 13.14 0.06
C GLU A 323 14.06 12.68 -1.37
N THR A 324 14.64 11.49 -1.54
CA THR A 324 14.91 10.90 -2.85
C THR A 324 13.60 10.67 -3.61
N ALA A 325 12.58 10.14 -2.93
CA ALA A 325 11.28 9.88 -3.52
C ALA A 325 10.60 11.18 -3.98
N CYS A 326 10.56 12.19 -3.10
CA CYS A 326 10.03 13.51 -3.45
C CYS A 326 10.78 14.15 -4.63
N GLN A 327 12.10 14.06 -4.67
CA GLN A 327 12.89 14.60 -5.78
C GLN A 327 12.52 13.95 -7.13
N ILE A 328 12.36 12.62 -7.14
CA ILE A 328 11.99 11.87 -8.35
C ILE A 328 10.59 12.29 -8.84
N VAL A 329 9.59 12.30 -7.95
CA VAL A 329 8.22 12.67 -8.31
C VAL A 329 8.16 14.10 -8.84
N ARG A 330 8.82 15.03 -8.16
CA ARG A 330 8.88 16.44 -8.57
C ARG A 330 9.47 16.59 -9.98
N MET A 331 10.54 15.87 -10.30
CA MET A 331 11.13 15.89 -11.66
C MET A 331 10.16 15.38 -12.72
N CYS A 332 9.41 14.29 -12.45
CA CYS A 332 8.40 13.78 -13.38
C CYS A 332 7.28 14.81 -13.61
N LEU A 333 6.73 15.38 -12.54
CA LEU A 333 5.63 16.34 -12.60
C LEU A 333 6.02 17.69 -13.25
N LEU A 334 7.29 18.08 -13.19
CA LEU A 334 7.81 19.27 -13.87
C LEU A 334 8.04 19.04 -15.37
N ASN A 335 8.49 17.85 -15.76
CA ASN A 335 8.78 17.52 -17.16
C ASN A 335 7.51 17.39 -18.01
N SER A 336 6.41 16.88 -17.44
CA SER A 336 5.13 16.81 -18.17
C SER A 336 4.59 18.19 -18.56
N ARG A 337 4.82 19.22 -17.73
CA ARG A 337 4.43 20.61 -18.03
C ARG A 337 5.16 21.21 -19.23
N ARG A 338 6.32 20.65 -19.63
CA ARG A 338 7.12 21.15 -20.78
C ARG A 338 6.74 20.48 -22.11
N GLY A 339 5.96 19.40 -22.08
CA GLY A 339 5.67 18.56 -23.25
C GLY A 339 4.22 18.55 -23.74
N GLU A 340 3.28 19.16 -23.02
CA GLU A 340 1.86 19.18 -23.41
C GLU A 340 1.56 20.30 -24.41
N VAL A 341 1.66 19.97 -25.71
CA VAL A 341 0.79 20.56 -26.74
C VAL A 341 -0.58 19.92 -26.54
N GLN A 342 -1.59 20.77 -26.33
CA GLN A 342 -2.98 20.42 -26.01
C GLN A 342 -3.47 19.16 -26.74
N SER A 343 -3.69 18.09 -25.98
CA SER A 343 -4.53 16.97 -26.40
C SER A 343 -5.73 16.90 -25.46
N GLU A 344 -6.88 16.62 -26.06
CA GLU A 344 -8.22 16.77 -25.53
C GLU A 344 -8.44 16.16 -24.14
N VAL A 345 -9.25 16.87 -23.34
CA VAL A 345 -9.61 16.55 -21.96
C VAL A 345 -10.36 15.21 -21.92
N SER A 346 -9.66 14.10 -21.67
CA SER A 346 -10.31 12.90 -21.16
C SER A 346 -10.56 13.09 -19.66
N ALA A 347 -11.75 12.71 -19.21
CA ALA A 347 -12.19 12.81 -17.81
C ALA A 347 -11.57 11.70 -16.92
N GLU A 348 -10.35 11.27 -17.20
CA GLU A 348 -9.66 10.25 -16.41
C GLU A 348 -8.86 10.95 -15.29
N THR A 349 -9.18 10.61 -14.03
CA THR A 349 -8.46 11.08 -12.84
C THR A 349 -7.05 10.46 -12.71
N CYS A 350 -6.78 9.41 -13.49
CA CYS A 350 -5.46 8.81 -13.65
C CYS A 350 -4.58 9.71 -14.55
N ASP A 351 -3.56 10.31 -13.95
CA ASP A 351 -2.64 11.22 -14.62
C ASP A 351 -1.36 10.50 -15.04
N LYS A 352 -0.97 10.69 -16.30
CA LYS A 352 0.22 10.05 -16.87
C LYS A 352 1.49 10.45 -16.14
N ALA A 353 1.62 11.71 -15.71
CA ALA A 353 2.83 12.18 -15.02
C ALA A 353 2.96 11.54 -13.63
N CYS A 354 1.84 11.42 -12.90
CA CYS A 354 1.79 10.71 -11.63
C CYS A 354 2.08 9.22 -11.80
N SER A 355 1.56 8.60 -12.86
CA SER A 355 1.78 7.17 -13.17
C SER A 355 3.24 6.90 -13.56
N ASP A 356 3.84 7.78 -14.36
CA ASP A 356 5.26 7.72 -14.74
C ASP A 356 6.15 7.89 -13.48
N ALA A 357 5.76 8.78 -12.55
CA ALA A 357 6.45 8.99 -11.28
C ALA A 357 6.38 7.74 -10.38
N ALA A 358 5.19 7.16 -10.18
CA ALA A 358 5.02 5.93 -9.43
C ALA A 358 5.85 4.78 -10.05
N THR A 359 5.81 4.63 -11.38
CA THR A 359 6.60 3.63 -12.11
C THR A 359 8.11 3.82 -11.89
N LEU A 360 8.58 5.07 -11.90
CA LEU A 360 10.00 5.38 -11.72
C LEU A 360 10.47 5.10 -10.29
N LEU A 361 9.64 5.40 -9.28
CA LEU A 361 9.89 5.04 -7.89
C LEU A 361 10.00 3.52 -7.72
N THR A 362 9.05 2.76 -8.27
CA THR A 362 9.10 1.29 -8.25
C THR A 362 10.36 0.75 -8.94
N LYS A 363 10.71 1.27 -10.13
CA LYS A 363 11.95 0.87 -10.83
C LYS A 363 13.20 1.20 -10.03
N MET A 364 13.22 2.34 -9.34
CA MET A 364 14.32 2.74 -8.47
C MET A 364 14.45 1.78 -7.28
N ALA A 365 13.33 1.40 -6.65
CA ALA A 365 13.34 0.42 -5.56
C ALA A 365 13.92 -0.93 -6.01
N LEU A 366 13.47 -1.44 -7.17
CA LEU A 366 13.99 -2.68 -7.75
C LEU A 366 15.48 -2.57 -8.13
N ALA A 367 15.89 -1.43 -8.70
CA ALA A 367 17.29 -1.17 -9.02
C ALA A 367 18.19 -1.11 -7.77
N ARG A 368 17.64 -0.61 -6.65
CA ARG A 368 18.27 -0.63 -5.33
C ARG A 368 18.14 -1.97 -4.59
N ARG A 369 17.69 -3.02 -5.30
CA ARG A 369 17.56 -4.40 -4.81
C ARG A 369 16.54 -4.57 -3.70
N SER A 370 15.45 -3.81 -3.72
CA SER A 370 14.26 -4.21 -2.95
C SER A 370 13.89 -5.65 -3.33
N ALA A 371 13.76 -6.49 -2.31
CA ALA A 371 13.40 -7.89 -2.45
C ALA A 371 11.90 -8.12 -2.23
N ASP A 372 11.14 -7.05 -1.97
CA ASP A 372 9.74 -7.11 -1.59
C ASP A 372 8.76 -6.85 -2.74
N ASN A 373 7.47 -7.00 -2.47
CA ASN A 373 6.44 -6.32 -3.22
C ASN A 373 6.64 -4.80 -3.11
N VAL A 374 6.27 -4.06 -4.15
CA VAL A 374 6.44 -2.61 -4.15
C VAL A 374 5.17 -1.97 -4.69
N SER A 375 4.46 -1.26 -3.82
CA SER A 375 3.26 -0.51 -4.15
C SER A 375 3.44 0.96 -3.84
N VAL A 376 3.17 1.81 -4.82
CA VAL A 376 3.36 3.25 -4.75
C VAL A 376 2.15 3.95 -5.35
N VAL A 377 1.61 4.92 -4.62
CA VAL A 377 0.57 5.85 -5.07
C VAL A 377 1.13 7.26 -5.00
N VAL A 378 0.96 8.03 -6.07
CA VAL A 378 1.32 9.44 -6.17
C VAL A 378 0.04 10.23 -6.44
N VAL A 379 -0.22 11.26 -5.64
CA VAL A 379 -1.40 12.14 -5.78
C VAL A 379 -0.92 13.57 -6.00
N ASP A 380 -1.26 14.19 -7.13
CA ASP A 380 -0.96 15.60 -7.42
C ASP A 380 -1.92 16.51 -6.66
N LEU A 381 -1.38 17.37 -5.80
CA LEU A 381 -2.15 18.25 -4.91
C LEU A 381 -2.24 19.68 -5.41
N ARG A 382 -1.55 20.01 -6.51
CA ARG A 382 -1.53 21.37 -7.06
C ARG A 382 -2.91 21.71 -7.61
N MET A 383 -3.48 22.81 -7.13
CA MET A 383 -4.72 23.34 -7.67
C MET A 383 -4.47 23.83 -9.11
N LYS A 384 -5.43 23.60 -10.02
CA LYS A 384 -5.40 24.28 -11.32
C LYS A 384 -5.73 25.74 -11.09
N LEU A 385 -4.78 26.62 -11.38
CA LEU A 385 -5.01 28.07 -11.50
C LEU A 385 -5.91 28.38 -12.70
#